data_AF-A0A0W0YAC9-F1
#
_entry.id   AF-A0A0W0YAC9-F1
#
_cell.length_a   1.000
_cell.length_b   1.000
_cell.length_c   1.000
_cell.angle_alpha   90.00
_cell.angle_beta   90.00
_cell.angle_gamma   90.00
#
_symmetry.space_group_name_H-M   'P 1'
#
loop_
_entity.id
_entity.type
_entity.pdbx_description
1 polymer ?
#
loop_
_entity_poly.entity_id
_entity_poly.type
_entity_poly.pdbx_seq_one_letter_code
_entity_poly.pdbx_strand_id
1 'polypeptide(L)'
;MNDFVSTITKANAKLAIFKELARKESIKWFHDDSRYQAISYIQKKLALHDHMTISELEKAIRFIEEMKITTENKKTEDFKNVLSKNFHYRTLASFDIDEFPVRVKRPQKPEPSVIISKSASLCGFLAEVHSTLISHYELSKAHAEGHIPVSKIHYNADLMKQTQIAQDIKNTTKAATTSDHSTSVMDIRRGGTTFYGVKIDTGKNDIYALSTIENFTGDKIDVHGSKANKIFHFGGQILHGIILDEFENSMELIDEEQHLTEGLKPTLTRGRVNWSKNSETGQIYATVELKILACAFIDPIDTSKMPKHFAIRSDGITLDTIDESMLPHLNRIATQDENDIVPICTFRAKLDLTQDPSTQEYYLKMNEFVVKINTPDMISRKDPNHQPKPSWYYDI
;
A
#
# COMPACT_ATOMS: atom_id res chain seq x y z
N MET A 1 21.82 -10.83 -19.09
CA MET A 1 20.41 -11.26 -19.15
C MET A 1 20.21 -12.41 -18.19
N ASN A 2 19.97 -12.11 -16.91
CA ASN A 2 19.49 -13.09 -15.95
C ASN A 2 18.05 -12.74 -15.66
N ASP A 3 17.14 -13.56 -16.16
CA ASP A 3 15.70 -13.45 -15.96
C ASP A 3 15.37 -13.33 -14.47
N PHE A 4 15.03 -12.12 -14.03
CA PHE A 4 14.39 -11.81 -12.75
C PHE A 4 12.93 -12.29 -12.75
N VAL A 5 12.67 -13.52 -13.23
CA VAL A 5 11.38 -14.15 -13.03
C VAL A 5 11.26 -14.41 -11.53
N SER A 6 10.28 -13.73 -10.93
CA SER A 6 9.91 -13.84 -9.53
C SER A 6 9.82 -15.30 -9.08
N THR A 7 10.27 -15.58 -7.86
CA THR A 7 10.20 -16.91 -7.26
C THR A 7 8.77 -17.44 -7.23
N ILE A 8 7.76 -16.57 -7.09
CA ILE A 8 6.34 -16.95 -7.13
C ILE A 8 5.91 -17.37 -8.54
N THR A 9 6.32 -16.64 -9.57
CA THR A 9 6.09 -17.05 -10.97
C THR A 9 6.76 -18.38 -11.29
N LYS A 10 7.98 -18.63 -10.82
CA LYS A 10 8.65 -19.94 -10.93
C LYS A 10 7.87 -21.04 -10.20
N ALA A 11 7.35 -20.76 -9.01
CA ALA A 11 6.52 -21.69 -8.25
C ALA A 11 5.21 -22.02 -8.99
N ASN A 12 4.54 -21.03 -9.58
CA ASN A 12 3.31 -21.23 -10.34
C ASN A 12 3.56 -22.08 -11.60
N ALA A 13 4.65 -21.82 -12.32
CA ALA A 13 5.07 -22.64 -13.46
C ALA A 13 5.36 -24.11 -13.05
N LYS A 14 6.05 -24.32 -11.92
CA LYS A 14 6.34 -25.66 -11.39
C LYS A 14 5.06 -26.39 -10.94
N LEU A 15 4.08 -25.69 -10.35
CA LEU A 15 2.73 -26.23 -10.07
C LEU A 15 2.01 -26.68 -11.35
N ALA A 16 2.09 -25.88 -12.42
CA ALA A 16 1.49 -26.24 -13.71
C ALA A 16 2.14 -27.50 -14.30
N ILE A 17 3.45 -27.69 -14.13
CA ILE A 17 4.15 -28.92 -14.54
C ILE A 17 3.63 -30.12 -13.74
N PHE A 18 3.53 -30.02 -12.41
CA PHE A 18 2.94 -31.09 -11.59
C PHE A 18 1.53 -31.47 -12.03
N LYS A 19 0.72 -30.47 -12.37
CA LYS A 19 -0.65 -30.65 -12.88
C LYS A 19 -0.66 -31.38 -14.22
N GLU A 20 0.18 -30.97 -15.18
CA GLU A 20 0.27 -31.62 -16.49
C GLU A 20 0.81 -33.05 -16.40
N LEU A 21 1.75 -33.32 -15.50
CA LEU A 21 2.23 -34.68 -15.24
C LEU A 21 1.10 -35.56 -14.69
N ALA A 22 0.35 -35.07 -13.69
CA ALA A 22 -0.80 -35.79 -13.15
C ALA A 22 -1.90 -36.01 -14.19
N ARG A 23 -2.14 -35.04 -15.10
CA ARG A 23 -3.07 -35.19 -16.23
C ARG A 23 -2.63 -36.28 -17.20
N LYS A 24 -1.32 -36.34 -17.52
CA LYS A 24 -0.77 -37.38 -18.42
C LYS A 24 -0.82 -38.77 -17.79
N GLU A 25 -0.65 -38.86 -16.48
CA GLU A 25 -0.82 -40.10 -15.70
C GLU A 25 -2.29 -40.55 -15.67
N SER A 26 -3.25 -39.64 -15.43
CA SER A 26 -4.68 -40.00 -15.36
C SER A 26 -5.26 -40.48 -16.70
N ILE A 27 -4.64 -40.08 -17.82
CA ILE A 27 -4.97 -40.57 -19.18
C ILE A 27 -4.46 -42.02 -19.40
N LYS A 28 -3.48 -42.48 -18.63
CA LYS A 28 -2.87 -43.81 -18.78
C LYS A 28 -3.37 -44.78 -17.72
N TRP A 29 -4.31 -45.62 -18.14
CA TRP A 29 -4.80 -46.83 -17.45
C TRP A 29 -5.60 -46.53 -16.15
N PHE A 30 -6.90 -46.84 -16.21
CA PHE A 30 -7.88 -46.72 -15.12
C PHE A 30 -8.25 -45.30 -14.62
N HIS A 31 -8.36 -44.30 -15.50
CA HIS A 31 -9.08 -43.02 -15.27
C HIS A 31 -9.15 -42.46 -13.82
N ASP A 32 -8.05 -42.51 -13.07
CA ASP A 32 -8.00 -41.94 -11.71
C ASP A 32 -7.52 -40.49 -11.82
N ASP A 33 -8.48 -39.56 -11.80
CA ASP A 33 -8.23 -38.12 -11.91
C ASP A 33 -8.03 -37.45 -10.54
N SER A 34 -8.04 -38.22 -9.44
CA SER A 34 -7.99 -37.68 -8.08
C SER A 34 -6.74 -36.83 -7.83
N ARG A 35 -5.57 -37.25 -8.34
CA ARG A 35 -4.31 -36.51 -8.23
C ARG A 35 -4.34 -35.19 -9.02
N TYR A 36 -4.89 -35.21 -10.23
CA TYR A 36 -5.04 -34.00 -11.04
C TYR A 36 -6.03 -33.01 -10.41
N GLN A 37 -7.14 -33.50 -9.86
CA GLN A 37 -8.12 -32.68 -9.14
C GLN A 37 -7.52 -32.09 -7.86
N ALA A 38 -6.75 -32.86 -7.10
CA ALA A 38 -6.04 -32.37 -5.92
C ALA A 38 -5.05 -31.26 -6.28
N ILE A 39 -4.22 -31.45 -7.32
CA ILE A 39 -3.26 -30.42 -7.74
C ILE A 39 -3.97 -29.20 -8.33
N SER A 40 -5.07 -29.39 -9.07
CA SER A 40 -5.89 -28.28 -9.57
C SER A 40 -6.52 -27.48 -8.43
N TYR A 41 -6.93 -28.16 -7.36
CA TYR A 41 -7.45 -27.54 -6.16
C TYR A 41 -6.36 -26.76 -5.42
N ILE A 42 -5.16 -27.35 -5.24
CA ILE A 42 -3.98 -26.66 -4.67
C ILE A 42 -3.67 -25.40 -5.49
N GLN A 43 -3.54 -25.50 -6.81
CA GLN A 43 -3.23 -24.38 -7.69
C GLN A 43 -4.26 -23.24 -7.52
N LYS A 44 -5.55 -23.59 -7.50
CA LYS A 44 -6.64 -22.63 -7.32
C LYS A 44 -6.63 -21.98 -5.93
N LYS A 45 -6.27 -22.73 -4.89
CA LYS A 45 -6.26 -22.26 -3.51
C LYS A 45 -5.06 -21.41 -3.16
N LEU A 46 -3.89 -21.75 -3.70
CA LEU A 46 -2.70 -20.93 -3.55
C LEU A 46 -2.82 -19.63 -4.34
N ALA A 47 -3.47 -19.66 -5.52
CA ALA A 47 -3.69 -18.50 -6.37
C ALA A 47 -2.43 -17.63 -6.54
N LEU A 48 -1.28 -18.29 -6.76
CA LEU A 48 0.03 -17.64 -6.78
C LEU A 48 0.13 -16.64 -7.93
N HIS A 49 0.42 -15.39 -7.60
CA HIS A 49 0.80 -14.34 -8.55
C HIS A 49 1.77 -13.37 -7.90
N ASP A 50 2.47 -12.59 -8.71
CA ASP A 50 3.54 -11.74 -8.21
C ASP A 50 3.03 -10.61 -7.30
N HIS A 51 1.81 -10.10 -7.50
CA HIS A 51 1.26 -9.00 -6.69
C HIS A 51 0.28 -9.42 -5.58
N MET A 52 0.50 -10.59 -4.95
CA MET A 52 -0.36 -11.04 -3.84
C MET A 52 -0.36 -10.02 -2.69
N THR A 53 -1.55 -9.71 -2.17
CA THR A 53 -1.69 -8.87 -0.98
C THR A 53 -1.22 -9.59 0.28
N ILE A 54 -1.03 -8.88 1.38
CA ILE A 54 -0.64 -9.48 2.67
C ILE A 54 -1.66 -10.54 3.11
N SER A 55 -2.95 -10.27 2.93
CA SER A 55 -4.04 -11.22 3.19
C SER A 55 -4.05 -12.42 2.25
N GLU A 56 -3.65 -12.25 0.99
CA GLU A 56 -3.54 -13.35 0.03
C GLU A 56 -2.36 -14.25 0.36
N LEU A 57 -1.20 -13.66 0.72
CA LEU A 57 -0.05 -14.38 1.26
C LEU A 57 -0.46 -15.18 2.51
N GLU A 58 -1.13 -14.54 3.49
CA GLU A 58 -1.60 -15.21 4.71
C GLU A 58 -2.52 -16.40 4.40
N LYS A 59 -3.48 -16.21 3.47
CA LYS A 59 -4.41 -17.29 3.06
C LYS A 59 -3.69 -18.45 2.40
N ALA A 60 -2.74 -18.17 1.50
CA ALA A 60 -1.97 -19.22 0.81
C ALA A 60 -1.07 -19.99 1.78
N ILE A 61 -0.38 -19.29 2.68
CA ILE A 61 0.45 -19.92 3.72
C ILE A 61 -0.40 -20.80 4.63
N ARG A 62 -1.53 -20.26 5.11
CA ARG A 62 -2.46 -21.01 5.97
C ARG A 62 -3.01 -22.24 5.26
N PHE A 63 -3.36 -22.12 3.99
CA PHE A 63 -3.80 -23.25 3.19
C PHE A 63 -2.75 -24.36 3.19
N ILE A 64 -1.46 -24.05 2.96
CA ILE A 64 -0.38 -25.04 3.00
C ILE A 64 -0.26 -25.65 4.40
N GLU A 65 -0.22 -24.82 5.44
CA GLU A 65 -0.05 -25.26 6.84
C GLU A 65 -1.15 -26.21 7.33
N GLU A 66 -2.37 -26.03 6.84
CA GLU A 66 -3.56 -26.82 7.19
C GLU A 66 -3.70 -28.11 6.34
N MET A 67 -2.88 -28.29 5.29
CA MET A 67 -2.87 -29.53 4.50
C MET A 67 -2.52 -30.73 5.37
N LYS A 68 -3.01 -31.91 4.99
CA LYS A 68 -2.74 -33.15 5.73
C LYS A 68 -1.61 -33.91 5.06
N ILE A 69 -0.58 -34.26 5.82
CA ILE A 69 0.58 -35.00 5.33
C ILE A 69 0.60 -36.40 5.92
N THR A 70 0.64 -37.42 5.06
CA THR A 70 0.84 -38.82 5.46
C THR A 70 2.33 -39.09 5.62
N THR A 71 2.74 -39.40 6.84
CA THR A 71 4.12 -39.75 7.20
C THR A 71 4.44 -41.22 6.93
N GLU A 72 5.72 -41.59 7.01
CA GLU A 72 6.21 -42.96 6.80
C GLU A 72 5.50 -44.01 7.67
N ASN A 73 5.03 -43.61 8.86
CA ASN A 73 4.29 -44.47 9.78
C ASN A 73 2.77 -44.54 9.50
N LYS A 74 2.33 -44.10 8.31
CA LYS A 74 0.90 -43.95 7.94
C LYS A 74 0.09 -43.04 8.89
N LYS A 75 0.77 -42.21 9.68
CA LYS A 75 0.12 -41.19 10.51
C LYS A 75 -0.09 -39.94 9.67
N THR A 76 -1.27 -39.34 9.81
CA THR A 76 -1.61 -38.07 9.17
C THR A 76 -1.44 -36.94 10.17
N GLU A 77 -0.67 -35.91 9.83
CA GLU A 77 -0.54 -34.70 10.64
C GLU A 77 -0.68 -33.44 9.79
N ASP A 78 -0.91 -32.29 10.43
CA ASP A 78 -0.94 -30.98 9.76
C ASP A 78 0.44 -30.67 9.17
N PHE A 79 0.45 -30.07 7.97
CA PHE A 79 1.70 -29.76 7.30
C PHE A 79 2.55 -28.80 8.13
N LYS A 80 1.97 -27.87 8.92
CA LYS A 80 2.72 -27.02 9.86
C LYS A 80 3.65 -27.80 10.80
N ASN A 81 3.27 -29.00 11.21
CA ASN A 81 4.08 -29.84 12.09
C ASN A 81 5.24 -30.47 11.33
N VAL A 82 5.02 -30.86 10.07
CA VAL A 82 6.08 -31.40 9.20
C VAL A 82 7.03 -30.27 8.77
N LEU A 83 6.51 -29.08 8.45
CA LEU A 83 7.30 -27.89 8.11
C LEU A 83 8.27 -27.52 9.23
N SER A 84 7.77 -27.43 10.47
CA SER A 84 8.59 -27.10 11.64
C SER A 84 9.57 -28.22 12.04
N LYS A 85 9.13 -29.49 12.09
CA LYS A 85 9.94 -30.60 12.60
C LYS A 85 10.91 -31.19 11.57
N ASN A 86 10.53 -31.20 10.28
CA ASN A 86 11.30 -31.89 9.24
C ASN A 86 12.00 -30.94 8.28
N PHE A 87 11.38 -29.81 7.95
CA PHE A 87 11.99 -28.82 7.06
C PHE A 87 12.61 -27.64 7.82
N HIS A 88 12.39 -27.56 9.14
CA HIS A 88 12.85 -26.46 9.99
C HIS A 88 12.39 -25.07 9.52
N TYR A 89 11.23 -25.01 8.86
CA TYR A 89 10.64 -23.76 8.42
C TYR A 89 9.79 -23.13 9.53
N ARG A 90 9.84 -21.79 9.59
CA ARG A 90 8.92 -20.98 10.40
C ARG A 90 7.49 -21.21 9.92
N THR A 91 6.51 -20.95 10.77
CA THR A 91 5.07 -21.06 10.44
C THR A 91 4.38 -19.75 10.78
N LEU A 92 3.14 -19.52 10.35
CA LEU A 92 2.42 -18.27 10.68
C LEU A 92 2.40 -17.98 12.19
N ALA A 93 2.38 -19.03 13.02
CA ALA A 93 2.40 -18.90 14.48
C ALA A 93 3.65 -18.20 15.03
N SER A 94 4.77 -18.14 14.29
CA SER A 94 5.97 -17.41 14.74
C SER A 94 5.83 -15.89 14.63
N PHE A 95 4.81 -15.39 13.94
CA PHE A 95 4.56 -13.96 13.72
C PHE A 95 3.43 -13.41 14.59
N ASP A 96 2.85 -14.23 15.46
CA ASP A 96 1.77 -13.88 16.40
C ASP A 96 2.31 -13.48 17.80
N ILE A 97 3.62 -13.22 17.94
CA ILE A 97 4.24 -12.83 19.21
C ILE A 97 4.32 -11.30 19.26
N ASP A 98 3.61 -10.74 20.25
CA ASP A 98 3.47 -9.33 20.67
C ASP A 98 2.27 -8.55 20.06
N GLU A 99 1.25 -8.35 20.90
CA GLU A 99 0.13 -7.38 20.82
C GLU A 99 -0.53 -7.11 19.45
N PHE A 100 -1.29 -8.09 18.94
CA PHE A 100 -2.31 -7.80 17.91
C PHE A 100 -3.71 -7.82 18.53
N PRO A 101 -4.53 -6.76 18.37
CA PRO A 101 -5.89 -6.76 18.90
C PRO A 101 -6.72 -7.82 18.18
N VAL A 102 -7.05 -8.87 18.95
CA VAL A 102 -8.09 -9.88 18.74
C VAL A 102 -8.52 -10.04 17.28
N ARG A 103 -7.78 -10.89 16.54
CA ARG A 103 -8.30 -11.47 15.29
C ARG A 103 -9.67 -12.07 15.59
N VAL A 104 -10.72 -11.47 15.00
CA VAL A 104 -12.07 -12.04 14.98
C VAL A 104 -11.95 -13.47 14.49
N LYS A 105 -12.29 -14.45 15.34
CA LYS A 105 -12.41 -15.86 14.96
C LYS A 105 -13.41 -15.96 13.82
N ARG A 106 -12.93 -15.90 12.57
CA ARG A 106 -13.77 -16.19 11.40
C ARG A 106 -14.05 -17.69 11.39
N PRO A 107 -15.30 -18.11 11.12
CA PRO A 107 -15.68 -19.51 11.17
C PRO A 107 -14.85 -20.30 10.16
N GLN A 108 -14.08 -21.27 10.66
CA GLN A 108 -13.41 -22.28 9.85
C GLN A 108 -14.50 -23.12 9.17
N LYS A 109 -14.68 -22.94 7.86
CA LYS A 109 -15.36 -23.96 7.06
C LYS A 109 -14.39 -25.12 6.87
N PRO A 110 -14.82 -26.38 6.98
CA PRO A 110 -13.96 -27.53 6.73
C PRO A 110 -13.62 -27.53 5.24
N GLU A 111 -12.42 -27.07 4.90
CA GLU A 111 -11.89 -27.19 3.54
C GLU A 111 -11.36 -28.62 3.33
N PRO A 112 -11.55 -29.20 2.13
CA PRO A 112 -11.17 -30.58 1.85
C PRO A 112 -9.69 -30.82 2.20
N SER A 113 -9.46 -31.89 2.95
CA SER A 113 -8.13 -32.34 3.31
C SER A 113 -7.41 -32.84 2.07
N VAL A 114 -6.58 -32.00 1.46
CA VAL A 114 -5.58 -32.49 0.51
C VAL A 114 -4.59 -33.33 1.31
N ILE A 115 -4.55 -34.63 1.02
CA ILE A 115 -3.65 -35.57 1.67
C ILE A 115 -2.45 -35.83 0.75
N ILE A 116 -1.25 -35.49 1.21
CA ILE A 116 0.00 -35.67 0.43
C ILE A 116 0.93 -36.59 1.21
N SER A 117 1.59 -37.52 0.52
CA SER A 117 2.68 -38.30 1.14
C SER A 117 3.89 -37.40 1.42
N LYS A 118 4.49 -37.52 2.61
CA LYS A 118 5.75 -36.83 2.96
C LYS A 118 6.87 -37.10 1.95
N SER A 119 6.91 -38.30 1.37
CA SER A 119 7.91 -38.70 0.37
C SER A 119 7.63 -38.18 -1.04
N ALA A 120 6.49 -37.53 -1.28
CA ALA A 120 6.18 -36.99 -2.59
C ALA A 120 7.04 -35.76 -2.90
N SER A 121 7.54 -35.65 -4.12
CA SER A 121 8.24 -34.45 -4.61
C SER A 121 7.39 -33.19 -4.49
N LEU A 122 6.06 -33.32 -4.60
CA LEU A 122 5.10 -32.25 -4.35
C LEU A 122 5.14 -31.74 -2.90
N CYS A 123 5.39 -32.60 -1.90
CA CYS A 123 5.51 -32.19 -0.50
C CYS A 123 6.74 -31.31 -0.29
N GLY A 124 7.91 -31.73 -0.80
CA GLY A 124 9.13 -30.93 -0.72
C GLY A 124 8.99 -29.59 -1.45
N PHE A 125 8.40 -29.60 -2.64
CA PHE A 125 8.12 -28.38 -3.38
C PHE A 125 7.14 -27.44 -2.66
N LEU A 126 6.06 -27.95 -2.07
CA LEU A 126 5.13 -27.11 -1.30
C LEU A 126 5.78 -26.54 -0.03
N ALA A 127 6.75 -27.25 0.57
CA ALA A 127 7.56 -26.71 1.65
C ALA A 127 8.44 -25.55 1.17
N GLU A 128 9.08 -25.66 0.00
CA GLU A 128 9.83 -24.55 -0.63
C GLU A 128 8.92 -23.35 -0.87
N VAL A 129 7.75 -23.57 -1.48
CA VAL A 129 6.76 -22.50 -1.75
C VAL A 129 6.31 -21.85 -0.45
N HIS A 130 6.02 -22.64 0.58
CA HIS A 130 5.65 -22.12 1.90
C HIS A 130 6.74 -21.23 2.50
N SER A 131 8.00 -21.67 2.47
CA SER A 131 9.12 -20.86 2.94
C SER A 131 9.25 -19.55 2.16
N THR A 132 9.06 -19.58 0.83
CA THR A 132 9.05 -18.36 0.00
C THR A 132 7.92 -17.42 0.39
N LEU A 133 6.68 -17.94 0.51
CA LEU A 133 5.52 -17.14 0.87
C LEU A 133 5.65 -16.53 2.26
N ILE A 134 6.19 -17.25 3.24
CA ILE A 134 6.44 -16.73 4.59
C ILE A 134 7.43 -15.57 4.56
N SER A 135 8.52 -15.68 3.82
CA SER A 135 9.50 -14.59 3.71
C SER A 135 8.87 -13.34 3.09
N HIS A 136 8.04 -13.52 2.06
CA HIS A 136 7.29 -12.42 1.43
C HIS A 136 6.26 -11.81 2.37
N TYR A 137 5.55 -12.63 3.15
CA TYR A 137 4.59 -12.19 4.15
C TYR A 137 5.25 -11.37 5.25
N GLU A 138 6.37 -11.84 5.80
CA GLU A 138 7.13 -11.14 6.83
C GLU A 138 7.58 -9.76 6.35
N LEU A 139 8.19 -9.71 5.16
CA LEU A 139 8.71 -8.46 4.61
C LEU A 139 7.57 -7.47 4.28
N SER A 140 6.53 -7.94 3.58
CA SER A 140 5.35 -7.11 3.26
C SER A 140 4.66 -6.59 4.53
N LYS A 141 4.53 -7.44 5.56
CA LYS A 141 3.96 -7.05 6.85
C LYS A 141 4.83 -5.99 7.54
N ALA A 142 6.14 -6.17 7.58
CA ALA A 142 7.07 -5.18 8.16
C ALA A 142 7.01 -3.82 7.44
N HIS A 143 6.87 -3.80 6.11
CA HIS A 143 6.65 -2.57 5.35
C HIS A 143 5.30 -1.93 5.67
N ALA A 144 4.21 -2.70 5.69
CA ALA A 144 2.86 -2.20 5.97
C ALA A 144 2.71 -1.61 7.39
N GLU A 145 3.43 -2.18 8.36
CA GLU A 145 3.49 -1.69 9.74
C GLU A 145 4.48 -0.52 9.92
N GLY A 146 5.21 -0.16 8.85
CA GLY A 146 6.14 0.96 8.84
C GLY A 146 7.44 0.71 9.59
N HIS A 147 7.76 -0.55 9.87
CA HIS A 147 9.03 -0.97 10.48
C HIS A 147 10.20 -0.76 9.53
N ILE A 148 9.97 -0.85 8.22
CA ILE A 148 11.03 -0.78 7.21
C ILE A 148 10.54 0.07 6.05
N PRO A 149 11.09 1.28 5.83
CA PRO A 149 11.17 1.89 4.52
C PRO A 149 12.55 1.60 3.90
N VAL A 150 12.65 1.60 2.57
CA VAL A 150 13.93 1.55 1.85
C VAL A 150 14.66 2.89 1.98
N SER A 151 13.93 4.00 1.83
CA SER A 151 14.44 5.34 2.09
C SER A 151 13.44 6.18 2.88
N LYS A 152 13.94 7.06 3.75
CA LYS A 152 13.14 8.01 4.52
C LYS A 152 13.81 9.38 4.49
N ILE A 153 13.10 10.35 3.90
CA ILE A 153 13.61 11.68 3.63
C ILE A 153 12.83 12.67 4.48
N HIS A 154 13.55 13.41 5.32
CA HIS A 154 13.01 14.51 6.11
C HIS A 154 13.37 15.82 5.43
N TYR A 155 12.37 16.59 5.01
CA TYR A 155 12.64 17.87 4.35
C TYR A 155 13.12 18.87 5.39
N ASN A 156 14.33 19.39 5.19
CA ASN A 156 14.80 20.53 5.97
C ASN A 156 14.06 21.80 5.55
N ALA A 157 14.29 22.91 6.27
CA ALA A 157 13.61 24.17 5.99
C ALA A 157 13.87 24.70 4.57
N ASP A 158 15.04 24.41 3.99
CA ASP A 158 15.39 24.87 2.65
C ASP A 158 14.72 24.00 1.58
N LEU A 159 14.63 22.69 1.75
CA LEU A 159 13.88 21.79 0.86
C LEU A 159 12.37 22.09 0.90
N MET A 160 11.82 22.37 2.08
CA MET A 160 10.43 22.81 2.20
C MET A 160 10.19 24.15 1.48
N LYS A 161 11.18 25.05 1.47
CA LYS A 161 11.13 26.28 0.65
C LYS A 161 11.34 25.98 -0.84
N GLN A 162 12.25 25.11 -1.23
CA GLN A 162 12.49 24.83 -2.66
C GLN A 162 11.31 24.10 -3.30
N THR A 163 10.50 23.42 -2.50
CA THR A 163 9.25 22.81 -2.93
C THR A 163 8.23 23.90 -3.27
N GLN A 164 8.12 24.24 -4.57
CA GLN A 164 7.20 25.27 -5.08
C GLN A 164 5.77 25.08 -4.53
N ILE A 165 5.29 23.84 -4.51
CA ILE A 165 3.94 23.52 -4.02
C ILE A 165 3.80 23.75 -2.51
N ALA A 166 4.81 23.42 -1.72
CA ALA A 166 4.80 23.64 -0.27
C ALA A 166 4.85 25.14 0.07
N GLN A 167 5.57 25.93 -0.73
CA GLN A 167 5.48 27.38 -0.67
C GLN A 167 4.08 27.86 -1.08
N ASP A 168 3.50 27.25 -2.10
CA ASP A 168 2.15 27.57 -2.54
C ASP A 168 1.07 27.15 -1.56
N ILE A 169 1.29 26.17 -0.66
CA ILE A 169 0.36 25.92 0.46
C ILE A 169 0.16 27.21 1.24
N LYS A 170 1.25 27.89 1.60
CA LYS A 170 1.18 29.13 2.36
C LYS A 170 0.43 30.21 1.57
N ASN A 171 0.73 30.38 0.28
CA ASN A 171 0.12 31.43 -0.53
C ASN A 171 -1.35 31.14 -0.85
N THR A 172 -1.66 29.92 -1.27
CA THR A 172 -3.00 29.45 -1.63
C THR A 172 -3.93 29.49 -0.43
N THR A 173 -3.45 29.09 0.76
CA THR A 173 -4.29 29.04 1.97
C THR A 173 -4.44 30.39 2.67
N LYS A 174 -3.80 31.46 2.18
CA LYS A 174 -4.11 32.84 2.61
C LYS A 174 -5.48 33.27 2.14
N ALA A 175 -5.92 32.86 0.95
CA ALA A 175 -7.29 33.09 0.50
C ALA A 175 -8.28 32.39 1.44
N ALA A 176 -9.40 33.03 1.79
CA ALA A 176 -10.38 32.43 2.70
C ALA A 176 -11.08 31.21 2.11
N THR A 177 -11.35 31.25 0.81
CA THR A 177 -11.97 30.17 0.07
C THR A 177 -11.06 29.69 -1.05
N THR A 178 -11.33 28.49 -1.53
CA THR A 178 -10.59 27.87 -2.62
C THR A 178 -11.15 28.37 -3.94
N SER A 179 -10.35 28.35 -5.01
CA SER A 179 -10.76 28.88 -6.32
C SER A 179 -11.96 28.16 -6.93
N ASP A 180 -12.15 26.89 -6.59
CA ASP A 180 -13.25 26.03 -7.04
C ASP A 180 -14.43 25.98 -6.05
N HIS A 181 -14.34 26.71 -4.94
CA HIS A 181 -15.30 26.68 -3.83
C HIS A 181 -15.56 25.29 -3.24
N SER A 182 -14.60 24.37 -3.38
CA SER A 182 -14.67 23.06 -2.73
C SER A 182 -14.67 23.17 -1.20
N THR A 183 -15.20 22.13 -0.56
CA THR A 183 -15.36 22.06 0.89
C THR A 183 -14.96 20.68 1.42
N SER A 184 -14.56 20.62 2.68
CA SER A 184 -14.12 19.41 3.36
C SER A 184 -15.26 18.48 3.76
N VAL A 185 -16.53 18.87 3.57
CA VAL A 185 -17.72 18.11 3.99
C VAL A 185 -17.73 16.71 3.42
N MET A 186 -17.46 16.57 2.11
CA MET A 186 -17.44 15.26 1.45
C MET A 186 -16.29 14.38 1.95
N ASP A 187 -15.16 14.98 2.29
CA ASP A 187 -13.99 14.27 2.82
C ASP A 187 -14.26 13.78 4.25
N ILE A 188 -14.91 14.61 5.08
CA ILE A 188 -15.38 14.23 6.42
C ILE A 188 -16.38 13.08 6.33
N ARG A 189 -17.38 13.19 5.45
CA ARG A 189 -18.43 12.17 5.26
C ARG A 189 -17.85 10.83 4.82
N ARG A 190 -16.84 10.84 3.94
CA ARG A 190 -16.14 9.62 3.50
C ARG A 190 -15.21 9.06 4.59
N GLY A 191 -14.86 9.87 5.59
CA GLY A 191 -13.89 9.53 6.63
C GLY A 191 -12.44 9.75 6.21
N GLY A 192 -12.22 10.47 5.09
CA GLY A 192 -10.89 10.92 4.69
C GLY A 192 -10.38 12.06 5.57
N THR A 193 -11.27 12.79 6.25
CA THR A 193 -10.93 13.79 7.26
C THR A 193 -11.44 13.37 8.64
N THR A 194 -10.56 13.41 9.63
CA THR A 194 -10.82 13.04 11.03
C THR A 194 -10.42 14.18 11.97
N PHE A 195 -10.95 14.15 13.19
CA PHE A 195 -10.60 15.09 14.26
C PHE A 195 -10.18 14.29 15.48
N TYR A 196 -8.97 14.54 15.98
CA TYR A 196 -8.30 13.72 17.00
C TYR A 196 -8.29 12.21 16.68
N GLY A 197 -8.14 11.88 15.40
CA GLY A 197 -8.16 10.49 14.90
C GLY A 197 -9.55 9.86 14.86
N VAL A 198 -10.60 10.60 15.25
CA VAL A 198 -11.98 10.09 15.27
C VAL A 198 -12.69 10.49 13.98
N LYS A 199 -13.32 9.50 13.34
CA LYS A 199 -14.22 9.74 12.20
C LYS A 199 -15.52 10.36 12.72
N ILE A 200 -15.93 11.47 12.11
CA ILE A 200 -17.22 12.07 12.39
C ILE A 200 -18.31 11.26 11.68
N ASP A 201 -19.32 10.81 12.43
CA ASP A 201 -20.52 10.26 11.84
C ASP A 201 -21.42 11.42 11.39
N THR A 202 -21.38 11.73 10.10
CA THR A 202 -22.24 12.75 9.50
C THR A 202 -23.62 12.20 9.12
N GLY A 203 -23.85 10.89 9.28
CA GLY A 203 -25.03 10.22 8.75
C GLY A 203 -25.26 10.55 7.26
N LYS A 204 -26.48 11.02 6.94
CA LYS A 204 -26.84 11.52 5.60
C LYS A 204 -26.83 13.05 5.49
N ASN A 205 -26.48 13.79 6.55
CA ASN A 205 -26.73 15.23 6.66
C ASN A 205 -25.44 16.03 6.93
N ASP A 206 -25.15 16.99 6.08
CA ASP A 206 -23.91 17.78 6.11
C ASP A 206 -23.82 18.73 7.33
N ILE A 207 -24.96 19.00 7.99
CA ILE A 207 -25.06 19.89 9.17
C ILE A 207 -24.15 19.45 10.33
N TYR A 208 -23.93 18.14 10.48
CA TYR A 208 -23.05 17.62 11.54
C TYR A 208 -21.57 17.88 11.27
N ALA A 209 -21.17 17.98 10.00
CA ALA A 209 -19.78 18.33 9.65
C ALA A 209 -19.49 19.79 10.03
N LEU A 210 -20.39 20.71 9.69
CA LEU A 210 -20.26 22.15 9.99
C LEU A 210 -20.13 22.40 11.50
N SER A 211 -21.11 21.94 12.26
CA SER A 211 -21.12 22.11 13.72
C SER A 211 -19.92 21.46 14.40
N THR A 212 -19.39 20.35 13.87
CA THR A 212 -18.18 19.74 14.42
C THR A 212 -16.94 20.61 14.19
N ILE A 213 -16.79 21.20 13.01
CA ILE A 213 -15.68 22.13 12.71
C ILE A 213 -15.77 23.36 13.62
N GLU A 214 -16.94 23.97 13.75
CA GLU A 214 -17.16 25.14 14.60
C GLU A 214 -16.90 24.85 16.08
N ASN A 215 -17.39 23.70 16.58
CA ASN A 215 -17.12 23.28 17.96
C ASN A 215 -15.64 22.99 18.20
N PHE A 216 -14.94 22.39 17.23
CA PHE A 216 -13.52 22.08 17.33
C PHE A 216 -12.65 23.35 17.39
N THR A 217 -13.00 24.36 16.59
CA THR A 217 -12.23 25.60 16.43
C THR A 217 -12.63 26.70 17.42
N GLY A 218 -13.89 26.71 17.86
CA GLY A 218 -14.50 27.72 18.71
C GLY A 218 -14.90 29.00 17.98
N ASP A 219 -14.87 29.02 16.64
CA ASP A 219 -15.35 30.12 15.80
C ASP A 219 -16.29 29.61 14.69
N LYS A 220 -16.81 30.51 13.85
CA LYS A 220 -17.83 30.18 12.85
C LYS A 220 -17.27 30.09 11.45
N ILE A 221 -17.87 29.21 10.63
CA ILE A 221 -17.44 28.95 9.25
C ILE A 221 -17.74 30.15 8.32
N ASP A 222 -18.80 30.90 8.63
CA ASP A 222 -19.22 32.09 7.86
C ASP A 222 -18.33 33.31 8.10
N VAL A 223 -17.50 33.29 9.15
CA VAL A 223 -16.52 34.36 9.43
C VAL A 223 -15.32 34.18 8.50
N HIS A 224 -15.19 35.07 7.54
CA HIS A 224 -14.09 35.09 6.57
C HIS A 224 -12.72 35.03 7.27
N GLY A 225 -11.85 34.11 6.82
CA GLY A 225 -10.49 33.99 7.35
C GLY A 225 -10.39 33.39 8.77
N SER A 226 -11.50 32.94 9.37
CA SER A 226 -11.50 32.25 10.67
C SER A 226 -10.88 30.85 10.61
N LYS A 227 -10.66 30.23 11.77
CA LYS A 227 -10.12 28.86 11.82
C LYS A 227 -11.10 27.86 11.22
N ALA A 228 -12.38 27.96 11.59
CA ALA A 228 -13.45 27.13 11.05
C ALA A 228 -13.58 27.27 9.53
N ASN A 229 -13.56 28.51 9.03
CA ASN A 229 -13.63 28.81 7.61
C ASN A 229 -12.48 28.13 6.84
N LYS A 230 -11.26 28.19 7.37
CA LYS A 230 -10.08 27.55 6.75
C LYS A 230 -10.19 26.03 6.71
N ILE A 231 -10.57 25.39 7.81
CA ILE A 231 -10.77 23.92 7.83
C ILE A 231 -11.91 23.49 6.91
N PHE A 232 -12.94 24.31 6.80
CA PHE A 232 -14.09 24.04 5.93
C PHE A 232 -13.72 24.08 4.44
N HIS A 233 -12.93 25.06 4.00
CA HIS A 233 -12.55 25.18 2.59
C HIS A 233 -11.30 24.37 2.23
N PHE A 234 -10.29 24.32 3.08
CA PHE A 234 -9.03 23.62 2.81
C PHE A 234 -9.05 22.20 3.37
N GLY A 235 -9.91 21.38 2.76
CA GLY A 235 -10.14 19.98 3.09
C GLY A 235 -9.12 18.98 2.54
N GLY A 236 -9.46 17.70 2.65
CA GLY A 236 -8.59 16.59 2.26
C GLY A 236 -8.21 16.60 0.79
N GLN A 237 -9.15 16.87 -0.12
CA GLN A 237 -8.86 16.91 -1.56
C GLN A 237 -7.77 17.90 -1.94
N ILE A 238 -7.80 19.11 -1.38
CA ILE A 238 -6.81 20.14 -1.68
C ILE A 238 -5.46 19.78 -1.08
N LEU A 239 -5.46 19.38 0.19
CA LEU A 239 -4.25 19.00 0.90
C LEU A 239 -3.59 17.76 0.28
N HIS A 240 -4.38 16.80 -0.23
CA HIS A 240 -3.87 15.68 -0.99
C HIS A 240 -3.38 16.10 -2.38
N GLY A 241 -4.09 16.98 -3.09
CA GLY A 241 -3.69 17.50 -4.41
C GLY A 241 -2.30 18.12 -4.38
N ILE A 242 -2.05 18.98 -3.40
CA ILE A 242 -0.73 19.56 -3.12
C ILE A 242 0.36 18.48 -2.97
N ILE A 243 0.08 17.38 -2.28
CA ILE A 243 1.05 16.30 -2.09
C ILE A 243 1.22 15.46 -3.36
N LEU A 244 0.16 15.26 -4.16
CA LEU A 244 0.23 14.59 -5.46
C LEU A 244 1.15 15.35 -6.42
N ASP A 245 1.01 16.68 -6.47
CA ASP A 245 1.89 17.51 -7.29
C ASP A 245 3.35 17.38 -6.83
N GLU A 246 3.59 17.23 -5.52
CA GLU A 246 4.94 17.06 -4.99
C GLU A 246 5.52 15.70 -5.36
N PHE A 247 4.71 14.64 -5.42
CA PHE A 247 5.13 13.34 -5.96
C PHE A 247 5.64 13.48 -7.40
N GLU A 248 4.86 14.12 -8.28
CA GLU A 248 5.24 14.32 -9.68
C GLU A 248 6.51 15.16 -9.85
N ASN A 249 6.76 16.09 -8.93
CA ASN A 249 7.93 16.98 -8.98
C ASN A 249 9.18 16.44 -8.31
N SER A 250 9.07 15.44 -7.43
CA SER A 250 10.19 15.01 -6.59
C SER A 250 10.58 13.54 -6.75
N MET A 251 9.73 12.70 -7.31
CA MET A 251 9.99 11.27 -7.47
C MET A 251 10.60 10.94 -8.83
N GLU A 252 11.38 9.86 -8.83
CA GLU A 252 12.07 9.31 -10.00
C GLU A 252 12.02 7.79 -9.91
N LEU A 253 11.66 7.16 -11.03
CA LEU A 253 11.57 5.72 -11.16
C LEU A 253 12.85 5.19 -11.85
N ILE A 254 13.45 4.14 -11.28
CA ILE A 254 14.61 3.43 -11.82
C ILE A 254 14.11 2.18 -12.51
N ASP A 255 14.20 2.14 -13.85
CA ASP A 255 13.84 0.98 -14.67
C ASP A 255 15.10 0.48 -15.40
N GLU A 256 15.67 -0.62 -14.91
CA GLU A 256 16.96 -1.17 -15.35
C GLU A 256 18.12 -0.15 -15.25
N GLU A 257 18.41 0.58 -16.33
CA GLU A 257 19.43 1.64 -16.40
C GLU A 257 18.81 3.03 -16.62
N GLN A 258 17.49 3.11 -16.78
CA GLN A 258 16.77 4.35 -17.10
C GLN A 258 16.24 5.03 -15.85
N HIS A 259 16.39 6.35 -15.83
CA HIS A 259 15.89 7.23 -14.79
C HIS A 259 14.66 7.98 -15.32
N LEU A 260 13.49 7.41 -15.05
CA LEU A 260 12.19 7.88 -15.54
C LEU A 260 11.64 8.95 -14.59
N THR A 261 11.63 10.19 -15.05
CA THR A 261 11.21 11.36 -14.26
C THR A 261 9.97 12.02 -14.86
N GLU A 262 9.99 12.27 -16.17
CA GLU A 262 8.92 12.98 -16.86
C GLU A 262 7.84 12.02 -17.33
N GLY A 263 6.60 12.25 -16.90
CA GLY A 263 5.48 11.37 -17.21
C GLY A 263 5.11 10.39 -16.10
N LEU A 264 5.81 10.42 -14.96
CA LEU A 264 5.40 9.68 -13.76
C LEU A 264 4.17 10.35 -13.13
N LYS A 265 3.06 9.60 -13.04
CA LYS A 265 1.78 10.06 -12.52
C LYS A 265 1.24 9.10 -11.45
N PRO A 266 0.71 9.60 -10.32
CA PRO A 266 0.04 8.73 -9.36
C PRO A 266 -1.29 8.21 -9.96
N THR A 267 -1.59 6.92 -9.81
CA THR A 267 -2.82 6.32 -10.39
C THR A 267 -3.78 5.81 -9.33
N LEU A 268 -3.27 5.26 -8.23
CA LEU A 268 -4.09 4.84 -7.11
C LEU A 268 -3.49 5.36 -5.81
N THR A 269 -4.26 6.17 -5.08
CA THR A 269 -3.79 6.81 -3.85
C THR A 269 -4.79 6.67 -2.70
N ARG A 270 -4.27 6.72 -1.47
CA ARG A 270 -5.06 6.73 -0.24
C ARG A 270 -4.55 7.83 0.67
N GLY A 271 -5.39 8.82 0.87
CA GLY A 271 -5.06 9.97 1.70
C GLY A 271 -5.95 10.05 2.94
N ARG A 272 -5.37 10.51 4.05
CA ARG A 272 -6.08 10.86 5.28
C ARG A 272 -5.59 12.20 5.80
N VAL A 273 -6.53 13.01 6.25
CA VAL A 273 -6.28 14.23 7.01
C VAL A 273 -6.78 14.03 8.42
N ASN A 274 -5.95 14.33 9.40
CA ASN A 274 -6.34 14.39 10.80
C ASN A 274 -6.09 15.79 11.36
N TRP A 275 -7.15 16.46 11.78
CA TRP A 275 -7.08 17.72 12.51
C TRP A 275 -6.93 17.45 14.01
N SER A 276 -6.07 18.20 14.66
CA SER A 276 -5.83 18.07 16.10
C SER A 276 -5.50 19.43 16.70
N LYS A 277 -5.71 19.55 18.00
CA LYS A 277 -5.37 20.73 18.79
C LYS A 277 -4.39 20.31 19.87
N ASN A 278 -3.28 21.03 19.98
CA ASN A 278 -2.38 20.87 21.09
C ASN A 278 -3.11 21.31 22.38
N SER A 279 -3.16 20.42 23.38
CA SER A 279 -3.88 20.66 24.64
C SER A 279 -3.26 21.76 25.50
N GLU A 280 -1.95 21.98 25.39
CA GLU A 280 -1.20 22.95 26.18
C GLU A 280 -1.19 24.33 25.54
N THR A 281 -0.96 24.39 24.22
CA THR A 281 -0.80 25.67 23.50
C THR A 281 -2.09 26.12 22.81
N GLY A 282 -3.08 25.23 22.67
CA GLY A 282 -4.29 25.49 21.91
C GLY A 282 -4.08 25.56 20.39
N GLN A 283 -2.86 25.33 19.90
CA GLN A 283 -2.50 25.40 18.49
C GLN A 283 -3.20 24.29 17.70
N ILE A 284 -3.91 24.67 16.63
CA ILE A 284 -4.55 23.73 15.71
C ILE A 284 -3.57 23.36 14.61
N TYR A 285 -3.52 22.08 14.25
CA TYR A 285 -2.72 21.57 13.15
C TYR A 285 -3.42 20.41 12.44
N ALA A 286 -3.06 20.18 11.18
CA ALA A 286 -3.41 19.01 10.41
C ALA A 286 -2.19 18.11 10.25
N THR A 287 -2.40 16.79 10.36
CA THR A 287 -1.50 15.79 9.81
C THR A 287 -2.13 15.24 8.54
N VAL A 288 -1.44 15.38 7.42
CA VAL A 288 -1.86 14.87 6.11
C VAL A 288 -0.95 13.69 5.79
N GLU A 289 -1.54 12.54 5.53
CA GLU A 289 -0.82 11.35 5.04
C GLU A 289 -1.39 10.96 3.68
N LEU A 290 -0.53 10.76 2.69
CA LEU A 290 -0.90 10.28 1.37
C LEU A 290 -0.01 9.10 0.98
N LYS A 291 -0.65 7.95 0.82
CA LYS A 291 -0.05 6.70 0.33
C LYS A 291 -0.24 6.62 -1.18
N ILE A 292 0.84 6.40 -1.93
CA ILE A 292 0.81 6.09 -3.36
C ILE A 292 0.85 4.56 -3.50
N LEU A 293 -0.27 3.95 -3.91
CA LEU A 293 -0.40 2.50 -4.04
C LEU A 293 0.00 2.00 -5.43
N ALA A 294 -0.25 2.81 -6.45
CA ALA A 294 0.19 2.57 -7.82
C ALA A 294 0.52 3.90 -8.49
N CYS A 295 1.45 3.86 -9.45
CA CYS A 295 1.75 4.96 -10.36
C CYS A 295 1.74 4.47 -11.82
N ALA A 296 1.71 5.39 -12.75
CA ALA A 296 1.89 5.12 -14.16
C ALA A 296 3.04 5.96 -14.72
N PHE A 297 3.71 5.40 -15.73
CA PHE A 297 4.61 6.13 -16.59
C PHE A 297 3.94 6.31 -17.96
N ILE A 298 3.84 7.57 -18.38
CA ILE A 298 3.37 7.96 -19.72
C ILE A 298 4.58 8.48 -20.48
N ASP A 299 4.91 7.84 -21.61
CA ASP A 299 6.03 8.27 -22.46
C ASP A 299 5.76 9.71 -22.95
N PRO A 300 6.59 10.70 -22.55
CA PRO A 300 6.36 12.09 -22.89
C PRO A 300 6.59 12.38 -24.38
N ILE A 301 7.34 11.51 -25.08
CA ILE A 301 7.64 11.64 -26.51
C ILE A 301 6.58 10.90 -27.34
N ASP A 302 6.21 9.70 -26.93
CA ASP A 302 5.26 8.85 -27.65
C ASP A 302 3.98 8.57 -26.84
N THR A 303 3.07 9.55 -26.88
CA THR A 303 1.75 9.46 -26.24
C THR A 303 0.80 8.43 -26.86
N SER A 304 1.19 7.76 -27.96
CA SER A 304 0.43 6.66 -28.54
C SER A 304 0.61 5.34 -27.78
N LYS A 305 1.70 5.22 -27.00
CA LYS A 305 1.94 4.05 -26.14
C LYS A 305 1.00 4.07 -24.95
N MET A 306 0.44 2.90 -24.63
CA MET A 306 -0.36 2.73 -23.43
C MET A 306 0.50 2.99 -22.18
N PRO A 307 -0.03 3.68 -21.16
CA PRO A 307 0.69 3.92 -19.92
C PRO A 307 1.09 2.61 -19.24
N LYS A 308 2.35 2.50 -18.83
CA LYS A 308 2.80 1.38 -17.99
C LYS A 308 2.42 1.68 -16.55
N HIS A 309 1.73 0.77 -15.90
CA HIS A 309 1.33 0.91 -14.50
C HIS A 309 2.25 0.10 -13.61
N PHE A 310 2.58 0.63 -12.45
CA PHE A 310 3.51 0.03 -11.51
C PHE A 310 2.89 -0.09 -10.11
N ALA A 311 3.18 -1.19 -9.43
CA ALA A 311 2.82 -1.43 -8.04
C ALA A 311 3.89 -2.30 -7.35
N ILE A 312 3.92 -2.28 -6.02
CA ILE A 312 4.82 -3.15 -5.25
C ILE A 312 4.36 -4.61 -5.37
N ARG A 313 5.32 -5.49 -5.65
CA ARG A 313 5.18 -6.94 -5.69
C ARG A 313 4.97 -7.50 -4.28
N SER A 314 4.51 -8.74 -4.18
CA SER A 314 4.26 -9.46 -2.93
C SER A 314 5.50 -9.65 -2.04
N ASP A 315 6.71 -9.43 -2.55
CA ASP A 315 7.90 -9.34 -1.71
C ASP A 315 7.93 -8.07 -0.85
N GLY A 316 7.04 -7.11 -1.09
CA GLY A 316 6.90 -5.89 -0.32
C GLY A 316 7.89 -4.79 -0.69
N ILE A 317 8.76 -5.01 -1.69
CA ILE A 317 9.87 -4.10 -2.00
C ILE A 317 10.10 -3.90 -3.49
N THR A 318 9.94 -4.91 -4.34
CA THR A 318 10.20 -4.76 -5.79
C THR A 318 9.02 -4.09 -6.46
N LEU A 319 9.30 -3.11 -7.31
CA LEU A 319 8.30 -2.52 -8.19
C LEU A 319 8.17 -3.33 -9.48
N ASP A 320 6.94 -3.60 -9.89
CA ASP A 320 6.68 -4.44 -11.07
C ASP A 320 5.51 -3.88 -11.88
N THR A 321 5.48 -4.20 -13.17
CA THR A 321 4.46 -3.70 -14.10
C THR A 321 3.17 -4.48 -13.93
N ILE A 322 2.05 -3.78 -13.79
CA ILE A 322 0.72 -4.36 -13.71
C ILE A 322 -0.14 -3.98 -14.91
N ASP A 323 -1.05 -4.87 -15.29
CA ASP A 323 -2.10 -4.53 -16.24
C ASP A 323 -3.08 -3.52 -15.61
N GLU A 324 -3.57 -2.57 -16.42
CA GLU A 324 -4.58 -1.58 -15.98
C GLU A 324 -5.82 -2.24 -15.37
N SER A 325 -6.18 -3.43 -15.85
CA SER A 325 -7.31 -4.23 -15.35
C SER A 325 -7.18 -4.63 -13.87
N MET A 326 -5.99 -4.56 -13.28
CA MET A 326 -5.73 -4.84 -11.87
C MET A 326 -6.02 -3.64 -10.94
N LEU A 327 -6.07 -2.42 -11.46
CA LEU A 327 -6.31 -1.21 -10.65
C LEU A 327 -7.63 -1.25 -9.86
N PRO A 328 -8.78 -1.66 -10.45
CA PRO A 328 -10.03 -1.76 -9.70
C PRO A 328 -9.97 -2.79 -8.56
N HIS A 329 -9.22 -3.88 -8.77
CA HIS A 329 -9.03 -4.91 -7.76
C HIS A 329 -8.22 -4.37 -6.57
N LEU A 330 -7.08 -3.73 -6.84
CA LEU A 330 -6.24 -3.06 -5.84
C LEU A 330 -7.02 -1.99 -5.07
N ASN A 331 -7.79 -1.16 -5.78
CA ASN A 331 -8.64 -0.13 -5.16
C ASN A 331 -9.70 -0.74 -4.22
N ARG A 332 -10.35 -1.82 -4.63
CA ARG A 332 -11.35 -2.52 -3.80
C ARG A 332 -10.72 -3.06 -2.52
N ILE A 333 -9.56 -3.70 -2.61
CA ILE A 333 -8.83 -4.22 -1.43
C ILE A 333 -8.42 -3.08 -0.51
N ALA A 334 -7.80 -2.03 -1.05
CA ALA A 334 -7.39 -0.86 -0.28
C ALA A 334 -8.57 -0.16 0.43
N THR A 335 -9.81 -0.35 -0.03
CA THR A 335 -11.01 0.17 0.65
C THR A 335 -11.43 -0.71 1.83
N GLN A 336 -11.16 -2.01 1.77
CA GLN A 336 -11.52 -2.98 2.80
C GLN A 336 -10.50 -2.96 3.94
N ASP A 337 -9.21 -2.90 3.62
CA ASP A 337 -8.11 -2.78 4.57
C ASP A 337 -6.95 -2.01 3.93
N GLU A 338 -6.74 -0.77 4.39
CA GLU A 338 -5.72 0.14 3.84
C GLU A 338 -4.28 -0.30 4.11
N ASN A 339 -4.08 -1.28 4.98
CA ASN A 339 -2.75 -1.81 5.30
C ASN A 339 -2.45 -3.11 4.56
N ASP A 340 -3.40 -3.68 3.82
CA ASP A 340 -3.21 -4.96 3.11
C ASP A 340 -2.31 -4.82 1.86
N ILE A 341 -2.08 -3.59 1.42
CA ILE A 341 -1.24 -3.24 0.28
C ILE A 341 -0.09 -2.37 0.76
N VAL A 342 1.13 -2.77 0.42
CA VAL A 342 2.32 -1.96 0.66
C VAL A 342 2.33 -0.78 -0.32
N PRO A 343 2.33 0.48 0.15
CA PRO A 343 2.41 1.62 -0.74
C PRO A 343 3.82 1.73 -1.35
N ILE A 344 3.91 2.17 -2.60
CA ILE A 344 5.18 2.53 -3.26
C ILE A 344 5.94 3.54 -2.40
N CYS A 345 5.24 4.61 -2.02
CA CYS A 345 5.74 5.62 -1.12
C CYS A 345 4.59 6.24 -0.31
N THR A 346 4.97 6.86 0.81
CA THR A 346 4.05 7.57 1.70
C THR A 346 4.60 8.95 2.00
N PHE A 347 3.80 9.96 1.70
CA PHE A 347 4.07 11.35 2.06
C PHE A 347 3.32 11.67 3.34
N ARG A 348 3.98 12.37 4.25
CA ARG A 348 3.36 12.87 5.47
C ARG A 348 3.75 14.33 5.68
N ALA A 349 2.74 15.19 5.78
CA ALA A 349 2.90 16.59 6.07
C ALA A 349 2.23 16.93 7.41
N LYS A 350 2.81 17.89 8.12
CA LYS A 350 2.17 18.56 9.27
C LYS A 350 2.01 20.04 8.95
N LEU A 351 0.78 20.52 9.02
CA LEU A 351 0.39 21.88 8.68
C LEU A 351 -0.19 22.56 9.92
N ASP A 352 0.44 23.63 10.37
CA ASP A 352 -0.07 24.42 11.49
C ASP A 352 -0.98 25.54 10.97
N LEU A 353 -2.10 25.73 11.65
CA LEU A 353 -3.02 26.82 11.37
C LEU A 353 -2.47 28.12 11.99
N THR A 354 -1.87 28.96 11.17
CA THR A 354 -1.11 30.13 11.61
C THR A 354 -1.88 31.41 11.32
N GLN A 355 -1.85 32.38 12.22
CA GLN A 355 -2.45 33.69 11.99
C GLN A 355 -1.48 34.60 11.23
N ASP A 356 -1.95 35.31 10.20
CA ASP A 356 -1.18 36.38 9.54
C ASP A 356 -1.24 37.64 10.43
N PRO A 357 -0.10 38.18 10.88
CA PRO A 357 -0.09 39.36 11.75
C PRO A 357 -0.73 40.59 11.12
N SER A 358 -0.70 40.70 9.79
CA SER A 358 -1.16 41.87 9.04
C SER A 358 -2.68 41.89 8.85
N THR A 359 -3.28 40.76 8.48
CA THR A 359 -4.71 40.66 8.17
C THR A 359 -5.53 40.08 9.33
N GLN A 360 -4.86 39.51 10.33
CA GLN A 360 -5.47 38.72 11.42
C GLN A 360 -6.19 37.45 10.95
N GLU A 361 -6.11 37.10 9.67
CA GLU A 361 -6.70 35.89 9.10
C GLU A 361 -5.78 34.67 9.27
N TYR A 362 -6.36 33.47 9.30
CA TYR A 362 -5.62 32.23 9.42
C TYR A 362 -5.21 31.66 8.06
N TYR A 363 -4.08 30.98 8.00
CA TYR A 363 -3.59 30.24 6.83
C TYR A 363 -2.89 28.95 7.28
N LEU A 364 -2.66 28.03 6.35
CA LEU A 364 -1.95 26.78 6.65
C LEU A 364 -0.47 26.96 6.34
N LYS A 365 0.37 26.60 7.31
CA LYS A 365 1.82 26.64 7.17
C LYS A 365 2.39 25.25 7.38
N MET A 366 3.12 24.75 6.39
CA MET A 366 3.82 23.48 6.53
C MET A 366 5.01 23.62 7.48
N ASN A 367 5.07 22.72 8.45
CA ASN A 367 6.12 22.70 9.47
C ASN A 367 6.94 21.40 9.45
N GLU A 368 6.36 20.29 9.01
CA GLU A 368 7.08 19.04 8.82
C GLU A 368 6.64 18.41 7.50
N PHE A 369 7.59 17.85 6.75
CA PHE A 369 7.32 17.05 5.57
C PHE A 369 8.29 15.87 5.49
N VAL A 370 7.73 14.68 5.35
CA VAL A 370 8.48 13.42 5.35
C VAL A 370 8.00 12.56 4.21
N VAL A 371 8.94 12.01 3.46
CA VAL A 371 8.67 11.01 2.42
C VAL A 371 9.28 9.69 2.85
N LYS A 372 8.50 8.61 2.79
CA LYS A 372 8.96 7.24 2.96
C LYS A 372 8.81 6.53 1.62
N ILE A 373 9.86 5.86 1.14
CA ILE A 373 9.86 5.07 -0.09
C ILE A 373 10.11 3.61 0.29
N ASN A 374 9.29 2.71 -0.20
CA ASN A 374 9.32 1.28 0.16
C ASN A 374 9.97 0.39 -0.90
N THR A 375 10.47 0.97 -1.99
CA THR A 375 11.13 0.23 -3.07
C THR A 375 12.49 0.87 -3.41
N PRO A 376 13.54 0.09 -3.73
CA PRO A 376 14.79 0.62 -4.26
C PRO A 376 14.64 1.11 -5.71
N ASP A 377 13.57 0.70 -6.39
CA ASP A 377 13.29 1.05 -7.77
C ASP A 377 12.73 2.49 -7.87
N MET A 378 12.59 3.20 -6.76
CA MET A 378 12.16 4.59 -6.71
C MET A 378 13.07 5.40 -5.80
N ILE A 379 13.40 6.61 -6.24
CA ILE A 379 14.17 7.56 -5.46
C ILE A 379 13.50 8.93 -5.48
N SER A 380 13.93 9.80 -4.56
CA SER A 380 13.55 11.21 -4.61
C SER A 380 14.74 12.05 -5.04
N ARG A 381 14.50 13.00 -5.94
CA ARG A 381 15.46 14.04 -6.32
C ARG A 381 15.79 15.00 -5.17
N LYS A 382 15.01 14.95 -4.08
CA LYS A 382 15.21 15.73 -2.85
C LYS A 382 15.89 14.91 -1.74
N ASP A 383 16.28 13.67 -2.00
CA ASP A 383 17.14 12.92 -1.08
C ASP A 383 18.52 13.59 -1.02
N PRO A 384 19.05 13.94 0.17
CA PRO A 384 20.38 14.53 0.29
C PRO A 384 21.51 13.66 -0.28
N ASN A 385 21.28 12.36 -0.41
CA ASN A 385 22.25 11.40 -0.98
C ASN A 385 22.02 11.15 -2.47
N HIS A 386 20.99 11.74 -3.07
CA HIS A 386 20.74 11.62 -4.50
C HIS A 386 21.81 12.38 -5.28
N GLN A 387 22.48 11.66 -6.18
CA GLN A 387 23.31 12.27 -7.20
C GLN A 387 22.47 12.46 -8.45
N PRO A 388 22.27 13.70 -8.94
CA PRO A 388 21.53 13.95 -10.16
C PRO A 388 22.14 13.13 -11.30
N LYS A 389 21.35 12.26 -11.91
CA LYS A 389 21.75 11.53 -13.11
C LYS A 389 21.04 12.13 -14.32
N PRO A 390 21.71 12.24 -15.47
CA PRO A 390 21.08 12.73 -16.68
C PRO A 390 19.94 11.78 -17.08
N SER A 391 18.75 12.34 -17.29
CA SER A 391 17.67 11.66 -18.00
C SER A 391 18.07 11.61 -19.48
N TRP A 392 18.19 10.41 -20.04
CA TRP A 392 18.52 10.24 -21.47
C TRP A 392 17.39 10.70 -22.42
N TYR A 393 16.25 11.13 -21.90
CA TYR A 393 15.16 11.69 -22.70
C TYR A 393 15.45 13.09 -23.26
N TYR A 394 16.54 13.76 -22.85
CA TYR A 394 16.93 15.08 -23.33
C TYR A 394 18.25 15.16 -24.12
N ASP A 395 18.80 14.04 -24.59
CA ASP A 395 19.95 14.06 -25.53
C ASP A 395 19.49 13.93 -27.01
N ILE A 396 18.45 14.69 -27.41
CA ILE A 396 18.06 14.87 -28.83
C ILE A 396 17.94 16.36 -29.17
#